data_AF-A0A831TAZ2-F1
#
_entry.id   AF-A0A831TAZ2-F1
#
_cell.length_a   1.000
_cell.length_b   1.000
_cell.length_c   1.000
_cell.angle_alpha   90.00
_cell.angle_beta   90.00
_cell.angle_gamma   90.00
#
_symmetry.space_group_name_H-M   'P 1'
#
loop_
_entity.id
_entity.type
_entity.pdbx_description
1 polymer ?
#
loop_
_entity_poly.entity_id
_entity_poly.type
_entity_poly.pdbx_seq_one_letter_code
_entity_poly.pdbx_strand_id
1 'polypeptide(L)'
;MTNRILFRIALLLLLAVMGLAQQQMMAQDPTDPTRPPADPYSRGRGEDNMPKLAPTTVTRTGEILIIDTQNRAIKIRDEKLGKEFGLALDEKCKIKGDKSLFGKKDLQLSDLRQGLFVEITLPIKEGKVQAKIIEIKVPKKKNEGKIEAAKP
;
A
#
# COMPACT_ATOMS: atom_id res chain seq x y z
N MET A 1 -1.39 -27.11 34.35
CA MET A 1 -1.77 -26.46 33.06
C MET A 1 -3.30 -26.54 32.85
N THR A 2 -4.09 -26.05 33.79
CA THR A 2 -5.57 -26.24 33.80
C THR A 2 -6.34 -24.91 33.88
N ASN A 3 -5.71 -23.81 34.30
CA ASN A 3 -6.38 -22.51 34.47
C ASN A 3 -6.60 -21.71 33.17
N ARG A 4 -5.91 -22.05 32.06
CA ARG A 4 -6.03 -21.31 30.80
C ARG A 4 -7.27 -21.69 29.97
N ILE A 5 -7.81 -22.89 30.18
CA ILE A 5 -8.96 -23.40 29.44
C ILE A 5 -10.27 -22.85 30.03
N LEU A 6 -10.38 -22.81 31.37
CA LEU A 6 -11.54 -22.20 32.04
C LEU A 6 -11.72 -20.72 31.68
N PHE A 7 -10.62 -19.96 31.55
CA PHE A 7 -10.68 -18.54 31.21
C PHE A 7 -11.20 -18.28 29.80
N ARG A 8 -10.92 -19.19 28.84
CA ARG A 8 -11.41 -19.07 27.46
C ARG A 8 -12.90 -19.42 27.33
N ILE A 9 -13.39 -20.39 28.10
CA ILE A 9 -14.81 -20.76 28.11
C ILE A 9 -15.66 -19.65 28.75
N ALA A 10 -15.18 -19.05 29.84
CA ALA A 10 -15.87 -17.92 30.49
C ALA A 10 -15.96 -16.68 29.58
N LEU A 11 -14.90 -16.39 28.80
CA LEU A 11 -14.89 -15.25 27.87
C LEU A 11 -15.86 -15.46 26.69
N LEU A 12 -16.01 -16.69 26.19
CA LEU A 12 -16.96 -17.01 25.11
C LEU A 12 -18.42 -16.92 25.56
N LEU A 13 -18.73 -17.29 26.80
CA LEU A 13 -20.08 -17.12 27.36
C LEU A 13 -20.45 -15.64 27.57
N LEU A 14 -19.49 -14.77 27.90
CA LEU A 14 -19.75 -13.34 28.08
C LEU A 14 -20.10 -12.62 26.76
N LEU A 15 -19.51 -13.05 25.63
CA LEU A 15 -19.78 -12.46 24.31
C LEU A 15 -21.14 -12.87 23.73
N ALA A 16 -21.70 -14.00 24.14
CA ALA A 16 -23.01 -14.47 23.64
C ALA A 16 -24.20 -13.68 24.23
N VAL A 17 -24.05 -13.06 25.40
CA VAL A 17 -25.14 -12.33 26.07
C VAL A 17 -25.30 -10.89 25.54
N MET A 18 -24.26 -10.31 24.91
CA MET A 18 -24.33 -8.96 24.34
C MET A 18 -24.88 -8.89 22.91
N GLY A 19 -25.18 -10.03 22.28
CA GLY A 19 -25.64 -10.10 20.89
C GLY A 19 -27.17 -9.98 20.67
N LEU A 20 -27.98 -9.85 21.72
CA LEU A 20 -29.45 -9.95 21.62
C LEU A 20 -30.25 -8.67 21.93
N ALA A 21 -29.60 -7.50 22.03
CA ALA A 21 -30.26 -6.28 22.51
C ALA A 21 -30.30 -5.09 21.52
N GLN A 22 -30.05 -5.29 20.23
CA GLN A 22 -30.26 -4.23 19.22
C GLN A 22 -30.95 -4.76 17.95
N GLN A 23 -32.13 -5.32 18.14
CA GLN A 23 -33.15 -5.45 17.09
C GLN A 23 -34.40 -4.66 17.51
N GLN A 24 -34.21 -3.38 17.82
CA GLN A 24 -35.33 -2.44 17.80
C GLN A 24 -35.45 -1.89 16.38
N MET A 25 -36.34 -2.57 15.66
CA MET A 25 -36.94 -2.12 14.43
C MET A 25 -37.46 -0.69 14.64
N MET A 26 -36.88 0.27 13.94
CA MET A 26 -37.49 1.58 13.77
C MET A 26 -38.74 1.40 12.90
N ALA A 27 -39.90 1.26 13.54
CA ALA A 27 -41.17 1.59 12.93
C ALA A 27 -41.19 3.11 12.75
N GLN A 28 -40.83 3.57 11.54
CA GLN A 28 -41.01 4.96 11.15
C GLN A 28 -42.51 5.21 10.95
N ASP A 29 -43.09 6.00 11.84
CA ASP A 29 -44.44 6.55 11.69
C ASP A 29 -44.44 7.55 10.50
N PRO A 30 -45.19 7.29 9.42
CA PRO A 30 -45.20 8.16 8.25
C PRO A 30 -46.05 9.43 8.43
N THR A 31 -46.61 9.70 9.62
CA THR A 31 -47.62 10.76 9.81
C THR A 31 -47.16 12.01 10.58
N ASP A 32 -45.87 12.17 10.90
CA ASP A 32 -45.38 13.38 11.59
C ASP A 32 -45.56 14.65 10.73
N PRO A 33 -46.51 15.54 11.10
CA PRO A 33 -46.85 16.74 10.32
C PRO A 33 -45.85 17.88 10.51
N THR A 34 -44.83 17.72 11.36
CA THR A 34 -43.80 18.74 11.57
C THR A 34 -42.59 18.61 10.64
N ARG A 35 -42.56 17.59 9.77
CA ARG A 35 -41.46 17.41 8.83
C ARG A 35 -41.54 18.45 7.70
N PRO A 36 -40.54 19.32 7.52
CA PRO A 36 -40.50 20.21 6.36
C PRO A 36 -40.46 19.36 5.09
N PRO A 37 -41.14 19.78 4.01
CA PRO A 37 -41.16 19.03 2.76
C PRO A 37 -39.73 18.80 2.28
N ALA A 38 -39.43 17.57 1.85
CA ALA A 38 -38.13 17.24 1.27
C ALA A 38 -37.89 18.18 0.08
N ASP A 39 -36.84 18.99 0.19
CA ASP A 39 -36.51 20.00 -0.80
C ASP A 39 -36.25 19.32 -2.16
N PRO A 40 -37.11 19.53 -3.18
CA PRO A 40 -36.96 18.88 -4.48
C PRO A 40 -35.67 19.30 -5.19
N TYR A 41 -34.98 20.34 -4.72
CA TYR A 41 -33.71 20.82 -5.23
C TYR A 41 -32.48 20.13 -4.61
N SER A 42 -32.64 19.19 -3.66
CA SER A 42 -31.54 18.34 -3.17
C SER A 42 -31.16 17.19 -4.13
N ARG A 43 -31.39 17.36 -5.45
CA ARG A 43 -30.91 16.46 -6.49
C ARG A 43 -29.65 17.04 -7.11
N GLY A 44 -28.49 16.65 -6.57
CA GLY A 44 -27.21 16.90 -7.21
C GLY A 44 -26.11 17.26 -6.25
N ARG A 45 -25.68 16.31 -5.40
CA ARG A 45 -24.34 16.42 -4.83
C ARG A 45 -23.33 16.15 -5.95
N GLY A 46 -22.90 17.23 -6.60
CA GLY A 46 -21.79 17.26 -7.55
C GLY A 46 -20.42 16.92 -6.93
N GLU A 47 -20.37 16.43 -5.70
CA GLU A 47 -19.13 15.98 -5.04
C GLU A 47 -18.63 14.63 -5.59
N ASP A 48 -19.53 13.76 -6.08
CA ASP A 48 -19.17 12.42 -6.55
C ASP A 48 -18.58 12.39 -7.98
N ASN A 49 -18.65 13.51 -8.71
CA ASN A 49 -18.18 13.62 -10.10
C ASN A 49 -16.92 14.48 -10.27
N MET A 50 -16.20 14.80 -9.18
CA MET A 50 -14.89 15.43 -9.34
C MET A 50 -13.87 14.39 -9.85
N PRO A 51 -13.16 14.65 -10.96
CA PRO A 51 -12.08 13.78 -11.40
C PRO A 51 -11.03 13.70 -10.29
N LYS A 52 -10.87 12.53 -9.68
CA LYS A 52 -9.79 12.29 -8.73
C LYS A 52 -8.47 12.45 -9.48
N LEU A 53 -7.77 13.54 -9.20
CA LEU A 53 -6.42 13.74 -9.69
C LEU A 53 -5.55 12.56 -9.26
N ALA A 54 -4.77 12.04 -10.20
CA ALA A 54 -3.82 10.99 -9.89
C ALA A 54 -2.83 11.50 -8.82
N PRO A 55 -2.42 10.67 -7.86
CA PRO A 55 -1.44 11.07 -6.87
C PRO A 55 -0.14 11.54 -7.55
N THR A 56 0.37 12.70 -7.15
CA THR A 56 1.68 13.16 -7.58
C THR A 56 2.75 12.25 -6.99
N THR A 57 3.72 11.81 -7.79
CA THR A 57 4.78 10.89 -7.36
C THR A 57 6.15 11.35 -7.85
N VAL A 58 7.20 10.98 -7.13
CA VAL A 58 8.59 11.11 -7.57
C VAL A 58 9.24 9.73 -7.67
N THR A 59 10.06 9.55 -8.68
CA THR A 59 10.79 8.31 -8.90
C THR A 59 12.28 8.51 -8.65
N ARG A 60 12.92 7.52 -8.01
CA ARG A 60 14.36 7.50 -7.73
C ARG A 60 14.94 6.15 -8.14
N THR A 61 16.20 6.15 -8.56
CA THR A 61 16.93 4.95 -8.96
C THR A 61 18.11 4.74 -8.03
N GLY A 62 18.41 3.48 -7.71
CA GLY A 62 19.51 3.18 -6.81
C GLY A 62 19.69 1.70 -6.53
N GLU A 63 20.74 1.40 -5.77
CA GLU A 63 21.11 0.05 -5.37
C GLU A 63 20.56 -0.29 -3.98
N ILE A 64 19.96 -1.47 -3.83
CA ILE A 64 19.53 -1.98 -2.52
C ILE A 64 20.74 -2.39 -1.71
N LEU A 65 20.94 -1.75 -0.56
CA LEU A 65 22.00 -2.09 0.39
C LEU A 65 21.52 -3.07 1.45
N ILE A 66 20.31 -2.86 2.00
CA ILE A 66 19.75 -3.64 3.10
C ILE A 66 18.26 -3.87 2.83
N ILE A 67 17.78 -5.06 3.17
CA ILE A 67 16.38 -5.44 3.12
C ILE A 67 15.98 -5.89 4.52
N ASP A 68 15.01 -5.19 5.11
CA ASP A 68 14.41 -5.54 6.38
C ASP A 68 12.97 -6.03 6.12
N THR A 69 12.82 -7.36 6.09
CA THR A 69 11.52 -8.00 5.86
C THR A 69 10.58 -7.89 7.06
N GLN A 70 11.10 -7.72 8.27
CA GLN A 70 10.31 -7.62 9.50
C GLN A 70 9.64 -6.25 9.59
N ASN A 71 10.41 -5.18 9.36
CA ASN A 71 9.90 -3.82 9.38
C ASN A 71 9.38 -3.34 8.02
N ARG A 72 9.39 -4.22 7.01
CA ARG A 72 9.04 -3.93 5.61
C ARG A 72 9.75 -2.65 5.13
N ALA A 73 11.05 -2.58 5.29
CA ALA A 73 11.86 -1.44 4.91
C ALA A 73 13.06 -1.85 4.06
N ILE A 74 13.56 -0.92 3.25
CA ILE A 74 14.79 -1.10 2.49
C ILE A 74 15.69 0.11 2.65
N LYS A 75 17.00 -0.14 2.62
CA LYS A 75 18.01 0.91 2.51
C LYS A 75 18.55 0.92 1.09
N ILE A 76 18.53 2.08 0.45
CA ILE A 76 18.98 2.28 -0.93
C ILE A 76 20.09 3.33 -0.96
N ARG A 77 21.06 3.12 -1.85
CA ARG A 77 21.99 4.16 -2.30
C ARG A 77 21.49 4.76 -3.61
N ASP A 78 21.13 6.04 -3.59
CA ASP A 78 20.65 6.76 -4.77
C ASP A 78 21.79 6.96 -5.77
N GLU A 79 21.53 6.63 -7.02
CA GLU A 79 22.50 6.73 -8.11
C GLU A 79 22.90 8.18 -8.42
N LYS A 80 21.93 9.10 -8.40
CA LYS A 80 22.15 10.49 -8.82
C LYS A 80 22.79 11.33 -7.72
N LEU A 81 22.38 11.10 -6.48
CA LEU A 81 22.82 11.89 -5.32
C LEU A 81 23.99 11.24 -4.58
N GLY A 82 24.24 9.94 -4.80
CA GLY A 82 25.24 9.17 -4.04
C GLY A 82 24.91 9.04 -2.55
N LYS A 83 23.69 9.44 -2.13
CA LYS A 83 23.25 9.42 -0.74
C LYS A 83 22.50 8.13 -0.43
N GLU A 84 22.63 7.69 0.81
CA GLU A 84 21.90 6.54 1.33
C GLU A 84 20.67 6.97 2.11
N PHE A 85 19.56 6.28 1.92
CA PHE A 85 18.34 6.48 2.70
C PHE A 85 17.62 5.16 2.96
N GLY A 86 17.07 5.04 4.17
CA GLY A 86 16.18 3.97 4.58
C GLY A 86 14.73 4.40 4.44
N LEU A 87 13.92 3.60 3.77
CA LEU A 87 12.51 3.91 3.51
C LEU A 87 11.65 2.68 3.79
N ALA A 88 10.52 2.93 4.46
CA ALA A 88 9.52 1.89 4.68
C ALA A 88 8.70 1.69 3.39
N LEU A 89 8.23 0.46 3.17
CA LEU A 89 7.27 0.15 2.12
C LEU A 89 5.87 0.43 2.65
N ASP A 90 5.04 1.05 1.82
CA ASP A 90 3.62 1.15 2.08
C ASP A 90 2.99 -0.24 2.14
N GLU A 91 1.87 -0.38 2.87
CA GLU A 91 1.16 -1.65 2.99
C GLU A 91 0.77 -2.21 1.64
N LYS A 92 0.37 -1.33 0.71
CA LYS A 92 -0.06 -1.65 -0.66
C LYS A 92 1.07 -1.50 -1.69
N CYS A 93 2.33 -1.44 -1.24
CA CYS A 93 3.47 -1.30 -2.12
C CYS A 93 3.53 -2.46 -3.13
N LYS A 94 3.63 -2.12 -4.42
CA LYS A 94 3.80 -3.10 -5.50
C LYS A 94 5.28 -3.31 -5.78
N ILE A 95 5.72 -4.55 -5.86
CA ILE A 95 7.11 -4.87 -6.22
C ILE A 95 7.06 -5.60 -7.56
N LYS A 96 7.61 -4.98 -8.60
CA LYS A 96 7.61 -5.51 -9.96
C LYS A 96 8.99 -5.97 -10.36
N GLY A 97 9.09 -7.22 -10.78
CA GLY A 97 10.28 -7.84 -11.32
C GLY A 97 10.23 -7.96 -12.83
N ASP A 98 11.41 -8.14 -13.43
CA ASP A 98 11.49 -8.63 -14.78
C ASP A 98 11.21 -10.14 -14.83
N LYS A 99 10.27 -10.55 -15.69
CA LYS A 99 9.88 -11.96 -15.83
C LYS A 99 11.06 -12.84 -16.26
N SER A 100 12.01 -12.29 -17.03
CA SER A 100 13.19 -13.04 -17.46
C SER A 100 14.18 -13.31 -16.33
N LEU A 101 14.28 -12.40 -15.35
CA LEU A 101 15.20 -12.52 -14.22
C LEU A 101 14.60 -13.32 -13.06
N PHE A 102 13.30 -13.15 -12.80
CA PHE A 102 12.64 -13.72 -11.61
C PHE A 102 11.59 -14.80 -11.94
N GLY A 103 11.31 -15.08 -13.21
CA GLY A 103 10.25 -16.00 -13.65
C GLY A 103 8.82 -15.45 -13.46
N LYS A 104 8.65 -14.39 -12.68
CA LYS A 104 7.36 -13.74 -12.34
C LYS A 104 7.47 -12.22 -12.42
N LYS A 105 6.34 -11.55 -12.66
CA LYS A 105 6.25 -10.08 -12.74
C LYS A 105 6.02 -9.44 -11.37
N ASP A 106 5.20 -10.08 -10.54
CA ASP A 106 4.91 -9.59 -9.19
C ASP A 106 5.82 -10.30 -8.20
N LEU A 107 6.58 -9.51 -7.45
CA LEU A 107 7.55 -9.96 -6.46
C LEU A 107 7.04 -9.65 -5.05
N GLN A 108 7.59 -10.37 -4.09
CA GLN A 108 7.51 -10.06 -2.68
C GLN A 108 8.83 -9.43 -2.22
N LEU A 109 8.81 -8.79 -1.05
CA LEU A 109 10.01 -8.17 -0.47
C LEU A 109 11.13 -9.20 -0.26
N SER A 110 10.76 -10.46 0.05
CA SER A 110 11.69 -11.59 0.21
C SER A 110 12.33 -12.06 -1.10
N ASP A 111 11.78 -11.70 -2.27
CA ASP A 111 12.38 -12.03 -3.56
C ASP A 111 13.51 -11.06 -3.93
N LEU A 112 13.57 -9.90 -3.28
CA LEU A 112 14.63 -8.91 -3.51
C LEU A 112 15.94 -9.37 -2.86
N ARG A 113 17.05 -8.87 -3.41
CA ARG A 113 18.40 -9.15 -2.95
C ARG A 113 19.19 -7.86 -2.82
N GLN A 114 20.14 -7.85 -1.90
CA GLN A 114 21.14 -6.78 -1.82
C GLN A 114 21.96 -6.73 -3.11
N GLY A 115 22.40 -5.54 -3.49
CA GLY A 115 23.09 -5.27 -4.75
C GLY A 115 22.18 -5.14 -5.97
N LEU A 116 20.87 -5.36 -5.82
CA LEU A 116 19.94 -5.12 -6.93
C LEU A 116 19.76 -3.64 -7.18
N PHE A 117 19.87 -3.25 -8.44
CA PHE A 117 19.49 -1.94 -8.89
C PHE A 117 17.97 -1.88 -9.08
N VAL A 118 17.33 -0.86 -8.50
CA VAL A 118 15.87 -0.71 -8.50
C VAL A 118 15.46 0.73 -8.76
N GLU A 119 14.25 0.88 -9.27
CA GLU A 119 13.52 2.14 -9.38
C GLU A 119 12.42 2.15 -8.30
N ILE A 120 12.42 3.15 -7.43
CA ILE A 120 11.42 3.33 -6.38
C ILE A 120 10.54 4.54 -6.67
N THR A 121 9.25 4.41 -6.38
CA THR A 121 8.27 5.49 -6.49
C THR A 121 7.79 5.91 -5.12
N LEU A 122 7.88 7.21 -4.85
CA LEU A 122 7.47 7.85 -3.59
C LEU A 122 6.31 8.81 -3.87
N PRO A 123 5.25 8.80 -3.07
CA PRO A 123 4.15 9.74 -3.23
C PRO A 123 4.54 11.13 -2.71
N ILE A 124 3.98 12.15 -3.33
CA ILE A 124 4.04 13.54 -2.89
C ILE A 124 2.66 13.90 -2.34
N LYS A 125 2.61 14.41 -1.11
CA LYS A 125 1.39 14.97 -0.50
C LYS A 125 1.71 16.37 -0.01
N GLU A 126 0.85 17.34 -0.33
CA GLU A 126 0.99 18.74 0.12
C GLU A 126 2.38 19.32 -0.23
N GLY A 127 2.91 18.97 -1.41
CA GLY A 127 4.23 19.43 -1.87
C GLY A 127 5.43 18.76 -1.20
N LYS A 128 5.23 17.80 -0.27
CA LYS A 128 6.30 17.07 0.42
C LYS A 128 6.39 15.62 -0.03
N VAL A 129 7.61 15.15 -0.26
CA VAL A 129 7.89 13.73 -0.55
C VAL A 129 7.68 12.93 0.72
N GLN A 130 6.88 11.88 0.62
CA GLN A 130 6.60 10.97 1.73
C GLN A 130 7.70 9.92 1.85
N ALA A 131 8.02 9.52 3.08
CA ALA A 131 9.03 8.50 3.39
C ALA A 131 8.51 7.05 3.25
N LYS A 132 7.46 6.83 2.45
CA LYS A 132 6.88 5.50 2.19
C LYS A 132 6.90 5.17 0.71
N ILE A 133 7.50 4.05 0.36
CA ILE A 133 7.58 3.57 -1.03
C ILE A 133 6.24 2.94 -1.41
N ILE A 134 5.69 3.35 -2.55
CA ILE A 134 4.43 2.79 -3.08
C ILE A 134 4.66 1.81 -4.23
N GLU A 135 5.81 1.89 -4.90
CA GLU A 135 6.20 0.93 -5.93
C GLU A 135 7.72 0.76 -5.95
N ILE A 136 8.17 -0.48 -6.12
CA ILE A 136 9.55 -0.86 -6.41
C ILE A 136 9.54 -1.60 -7.74
N LYS A 137 10.42 -1.24 -8.66
CA LYS A 137 10.56 -1.89 -9.95
C LYS A 137 12.01 -2.27 -10.19
N VAL A 138 12.25 -3.54 -10.47
CA VAL A 138 13.57 -3.99 -10.95
C VAL A 138 13.60 -3.76 -12.46
N PRO A 139 14.41 -2.80 -12.95
CA PRO A 139 14.52 -2.58 -14.38
C PRO A 139 15.07 -3.84 -15.07
N LYS A 140 14.61 -4.08 -16.29
CA LYS A 140 15.21 -5.10 -17.15
C LYS A 140 16.68 -4.74 -17.34
N LYS A 141 17.59 -5.71 -17.26
CA LYS A 141 18.96 -5.49 -17.74
C LYS A 141 18.86 -4.95 -19.16
N LYS A 142 19.19 -3.68 -19.36
CA LYS A 142 19.44 -3.14 -20.68
C LYS A 142 20.65 -3.94 -21.14
N ASN A 143 20.51 -4.77 -22.18
CA ASN A 143 21.65 -5.48 -22.76
C ASN A 143 22.76 -4.43 -22.96
N GLU A 144 23.80 -4.52 -22.14
CA GLU A 144 25.04 -3.82 -22.39
C GLU A 144 25.43 -4.19 -23.81
N GLY A 145 25.66 -3.16 -24.61
CA GLY A 145 25.84 -3.30 -26.05
C GLY A 145 26.88 -4.36 -26.37
N LYS A 146 26.65 -5.05 -27.49
CA LYS A 146 27.66 -5.77 -28.26
C LYS A 146 29.03 -5.12 -28.07
N ILE A 147 29.91 -5.78 -27.33
CA ILE A 147 31.34 -5.50 -27.45
C ILE A 147 31.67 -5.98 -28.86
N GLU A 148 31.88 -5.03 -29.78
CA GLU A 148 32.45 -5.30 -31.09
C GLU A 148 33.68 -6.17 -30.88
N ALA A 149 33.67 -7.33 -31.54
CA ALA A 149 34.85 -8.17 -31.64
C ALA A 149 35.97 -7.31 -32.24
N ALA A 150 36.95 -6.93 -31.40
CA ALA A 150 38.24 -6.50 -31.88
C ALA A 150 38.81 -7.65 -32.70
N LYS A 151 38.73 -7.52 -34.02
CA LYS A 151 39.32 -8.46 -34.98
C LYS A 151 40.85 -8.28 -34.91
N PRO A 152 41.63 -9.39 -34.91
CA PRO A 152 43.09 -9.36 -34.77
C PRO A 152 43.79 -8.59 -35.89
#